data_AF-A0AAD5BKM6-F1
#
_entry.id   AF-A0AAD5BKM6-F1
#
_cell.length_a   1.000
_cell.length_b   1.000
_cell.length_c   1.000
_cell.angle_alpha   90.00
_cell.angle_beta   90.00
_cell.angle_gamma   90.00
#
_symmetry.space_group_name_H-M   'P 1'
#
loop_
_entity.id
_entity.type
_entity.pdbx_description
1 polymer ?
#
loop_
_entity_poly.entity_id
_entity_poly.type
_entity_poly.pdbx_seq_one_letter_code
_entity_poly.pdbx_strand_id
1 'polypeptide(L)'
;REKDRDIEREKMGRGRVTLKRIENKINRQVTFSKRRSGLLKKAHEISVLCDADVALIVFSTKGKLCEYASNSSMERILERYERYSQADMQHTSTYFESHGSISTVGHANLKARIELLQNKQRYLQPL
;
A
#
# COMPACT_ATOMS: atom_id res chain seq x y z
N ARG A 1 -6.66 3.47 43.82
CA ARG A 1 -7.81 3.57 42.89
C ARG A 1 -7.66 4.72 41.91
N GLU A 2 -7.56 5.99 42.34
CA GLU A 2 -7.30 7.12 41.42
C GLU A 2 -5.86 7.07 40.86
N LYS A 3 -4.87 6.91 41.74
CA LYS A 3 -3.44 6.77 41.37
C LYS A 3 -3.14 5.59 40.44
N ASP A 4 -3.89 4.49 40.54
CA ASP A 4 -3.69 3.32 39.66
C ASP A 4 -4.19 3.61 38.23
N ARG A 5 -5.21 4.46 38.08
CA ARG A 5 -5.72 4.90 36.76
C ARG A 5 -4.77 5.87 36.07
N ASP A 6 -4.06 6.70 36.84
CA ASP A 6 -3.07 7.62 36.29
C ASP A 6 -1.79 6.89 35.84
N ILE A 7 -1.39 5.85 36.56
CA ILE A 7 -0.28 4.95 36.15
C ILE A 7 -0.64 4.14 34.89
N GLU A 8 -1.89 3.70 34.74
CA GLU A 8 -2.35 3.08 33.49
C GLU A 8 -2.34 4.07 32.32
N ARG A 9 -2.71 5.34 32.56
CA ARG A 9 -2.65 6.41 31.54
C ARG A 9 -1.21 6.73 31.11
N GLU A 10 -0.25 6.76 32.03
CA GLU A 10 1.17 6.92 31.71
C GLU A 10 1.77 5.72 30.96
N LYS A 11 1.30 4.49 31.25
CA LYS A 11 1.70 3.27 30.50
C LYS A 11 1.18 3.24 29.05
N MET A 12 0.31 4.18 28.64
CA MET A 12 -0.23 4.25 27.28
C MET A 12 0.67 5.00 26.28
N GLY A 13 1.85 5.46 26.70
CA GLY A 13 2.81 6.14 25.83
C GLY A 13 3.31 5.28 24.66
N ARG A 14 3.54 5.90 23.50
CA ARG A 14 4.19 5.25 22.33
C ARG A 14 5.67 4.98 22.63
N GLY A 15 6.00 3.76 23.03
CA GLY A 15 7.40 3.31 23.08
C GLY A 15 8.07 3.29 21.70
N ARG A 16 9.39 3.49 21.64
CA ARG A 16 10.19 3.39 20.41
C ARG A 16 10.12 1.96 19.87
N VAL A 17 9.84 1.80 18.58
CA VAL A 17 9.76 0.49 17.92
C VAL A 17 10.90 0.37 16.90
N THR A 18 11.65 -0.73 16.93
CA THR A 18 12.66 -1.05 15.91
C THR A 18 11.99 -1.27 14.56
N LEU A 19 12.59 -0.76 13.47
CA LEU A 19 12.09 -0.96 12.12
C LEU A 19 12.45 -2.36 11.60
N LYS A 20 11.74 -3.38 12.09
CA LYS A 20 11.82 -4.77 11.65
C LYS A 20 10.44 -5.41 11.64
N ARG A 21 10.31 -6.58 11.01
CA ARG A 21 9.06 -7.35 11.04
C ARG A 21 8.68 -7.65 12.49
N ILE A 22 7.41 -7.37 12.84
CA ILE A 22 6.86 -7.72 14.15
C ILE A 22 6.52 -9.21 14.10
N GLU A 23 7.20 -10.05 14.87
CA GLU A 23 7.00 -11.50 14.82
C GLU A 23 5.68 -11.95 15.44
N ASN A 24 5.32 -11.36 16.59
CA ASN A 24 4.05 -11.65 17.26
C ASN A 24 2.87 -11.27 16.34
N LYS A 25 2.05 -12.26 15.98
CA LYS A 25 0.95 -12.12 15.01
C LYS A 25 -0.13 -11.13 15.47
N ILE A 26 -0.45 -11.12 16.77
CA ILE A 26 -1.48 -10.24 17.36
C ILE A 26 -0.98 -8.79 17.32
N ASN A 27 0.24 -8.54 17.82
CA ASN A 27 0.86 -7.21 17.80
C ASN A 27 1.02 -6.69 16.37
N ARG A 28 1.37 -7.56 15.42
CA ARG A 28 1.48 -7.21 14.00
C ARG A 28 0.12 -6.81 13.42
N GLN A 29 -0.96 -7.51 13.74
CA GLN A 29 -2.31 -7.17 13.27
C GLN A 29 -2.81 -5.83 13.83
N VAL A 30 -2.61 -5.60 15.14
CA VAL A 30 -2.97 -4.34 15.79
C VAL A 30 -2.14 -3.19 15.20
N THR A 31 -0.83 -3.39 15.05
CA THR A 31 0.07 -2.38 14.47
C THR A 31 -0.25 -2.10 13.02
N PHE A 32 -0.55 -3.13 12.21
CA PHE A 32 -1.00 -2.96 10.82
C PHE A 32 -2.23 -2.06 10.76
N SER A 33 -3.23 -2.34 11.59
CA SER A 33 -4.48 -1.57 11.62
C SER A 33 -4.24 -0.11 11.98
N LYS A 34 -3.40 0.15 13.00
CA LYS A 34 -3.03 1.52 13.43
C LYS A 34 -2.20 2.25 12.38
N ARG A 35 -1.15 1.61 11.84
CA ARG A 35 -0.26 2.23 10.83
C ARG A 35 -0.97 2.47 9.50
N ARG A 36 -1.79 1.53 9.03
CA ARG A 36 -2.62 1.69 7.82
C ARG A 36 -3.54 2.90 7.97
N SER A 37 -4.21 3.03 9.11
CA SER A 37 -5.10 4.18 9.36
C SER A 37 -4.32 5.51 9.38
N GLY A 38 -3.12 5.52 9.98
CA GLY A 38 -2.24 6.69 9.96
C GLY A 38 -1.74 7.04 8.55
N LEU A 39 -1.39 6.03 7.75
CA LEU A 39 -0.93 6.22 6.36
C LEU A 39 -2.05 6.76 5.47
N LEU A 40 -3.28 6.26 5.62
CA LEU A 40 -4.45 6.78 4.92
C LEU A 40 -4.70 8.26 5.22
N LYS A 41 -4.60 8.65 6.50
CA LYS A 41 -4.71 10.07 6.88
C LYS A 41 -3.66 10.93 6.20
N LYS A 42 -2.40 10.46 6.15
CA LYS A 42 -1.32 11.19 5.47
C LYS A 42 -1.51 11.26 3.95
N ALA A 43 -1.97 10.18 3.31
CA ALA A 43 -2.31 10.18 1.89
C ALA A 43 -3.43 11.18 1.57
N HIS A 44 -4.45 11.25 2.44
CA HIS A 44 -5.53 12.20 2.32
C HIS A 44 -5.08 13.65 2.53
N GLU A 45 -4.29 13.93 3.58
CA GLU A 45 -3.69 15.25 3.82
C GLU A 45 -2.92 15.75 2.59
N ILE A 46 -2.05 14.91 2.01
CA ILE A 46 -1.27 15.28 0.80
C ILE A 46 -2.20 15.58 -0.37
N SER A 47 -3.20 14.71 -0.60
CA SER A 47 -4.12 14.90 -1.71
C SER A 47 -4.87 16.22 -1.64
N VAL A 48 -5.36 16.59 -0.44
CA VAL A 48 -6.11 17.84 -0.23
C VAL A 48 -5.19 19.07 -0.23
N LEU A 49 -4.07 19.02 0.51
CA LEU A 49 -3.20 20.18 0.68
C LEU A 49 -2.45 20.57 -0.60
N CYS A 50 -2.16 19.59 -1.45
CA CYS A 50 -1.30 19.79 -2.62
C CYS A 50 -2.04 19.56 -3.94
N ASP A 51 -3.36 19.37 -3.93
CA ASP A 51 -4.16 19.03 -5.12
C ASP A 51 -3.54 17.88 -5.93
N ALA A 52 -3.19 16.81 -5.22
CA ALA A 52 -2.46 15.68 -5.77
C ALA A 52 -3.34 14.43 -5.88
N ASP A 53 -3.21 13.72 -7.01
CA ASP A 53 -3.73 12.36 -7.16
C ASP A 53 -2.89 11.40 -6.31
N VAL A 54 -3.53 10.72 -5.35
CA VAL A 54 -2.86 9.79 -4.45
C VAL A 54 -3.65 8.48 -4.37
N ALA A 55 -2.98 7.37 -4.67
CA ALA A 55 -3.52 6.03 -4.48
C ALA A 55 -2.66 5.21 -3.50
N LEU A 56 -3.30 4.34 -2.74
CA LEU A 56 -2.65 3.39 -1.84
C LEU A 56 -3.27 2.00 -2.03
N ILE A 57 -2.43 1.00 -2.25
CA ILE A 57 -2.83 -0.41 -2.36
C ILE A 57 -2.04 -1.21 -1.32
N VAL A 58 -2.73 -1.90 -0.41
CA VAL A 58 -2.10 -2.67 0.67
C VAL A 58 -2.66 -4.08 0.71
N PHE A 59 -1.80 -5.07 0.49
CA PHE A 59 -2.11 -6.48 0.72
C PHE A 59 -1.63 -6.90 2.10
N SER A 60 -2.57 -7.32 2.94
CA SER A 60 -2.22 -7.89 4.24
C SER A 60 -1.72 -9.33 4.11
N THR A 61 -0.98 -9.83 5.10
CA THR A 61 -0.56 -11.25 5.15
C THR A 61 -1.73 -12.23 5.23
N LYS A 62 -2.96 -11.75 5.46
CA LYS A 62 -4.20 -12.53 5.43
C LYS A 62 -4.87 -12.54 4.05
N GLY A 63 -4.22 -11.97 3.02
CA GLY A 63 -4.76 -11.86 1.67
C GLY A 63 -5.81 -10.77 1.48
N LYS A 64 -6.15 -10.00 2.53
CA LYS A 64 -7.11 -8.89 2.40
C LYS A 64 -6.45 -7.70 1.69
N LEU A 65 -7.05 -7.29 0.57
CA LEU A 65 -6.80 -6.03 -0.11
C LEU A 65 -7.43 -4.88 0.69
N CYS A 66 -6.65 -3.83 0.91
CA CYS A 66 -7.11 -2.55 1.45
C CYS A 66 -6.61 -1.47 0.51
N GLU A 67 -7.52 -0.65 -0.02
CA GLU A 67 -7.18 0.38 -0.99
C GLU A 67 -7.79 1.73 -0.63
N TYR A 68 -7.19 2.77 -1.19
CA TYR A 68 -7.64 4.16 -1.11
C TYR A 68 -7.23 4.86 -2.39
N ALA A 69 -8.10 5.72 -2.89
CA ALA A 69 -7.81 6.68 -3.94
C ALA A 69 -8.32 8.04 -3.48
N SER A 70 -7.67 9.11 -3.93
CA SER A 70 -8.17 10.47 -3.82
C SER A 70 -9.45 10.66 -4.66
N ASN A 71 -9.90 11.91 -4.86
CA ASN A 71 -11.11 12.21 -5.62
C ASN A 71 -11.11 11.63 -7.05
N SER A 72 -9.93 11.40 -7.63
CA SER A 72 -9.77 10.58 -8.83
C SER A 72 -9.94 9.11 -8.47
N SER A 73 -10.91 8.42 -9.10
CA SER A 73 -11.11 6.98 -8.86
C SER A 73 -9.80 6.20 -9.04
N MET A 74 -9.66 5.08 -8.31
CA MET A 74 -8.48 4.21 -8.40
C MET A 74 -8.11 3.87 -9.85
N GLU A 75 -9.12 3.56 -10.66
CA GLU A 75 -8.98 3.28 -12.08
C GLU A 75 -8.29 4.40 -12.85
N ARG A 76 -8.68 5.67 -12.64
CA ARG A 76 -8.07 6.82 -13.32
C ARG A 76 -6.62 7.04 -12.91
N ILE A 77 -6.30 6.83 -11.64
CA ILE A 77 -4.91 6.97 -11.16
C ILE A 77 -4.04 5.85 -11.76
N LEU A 78 -4.54 4.61 -11.81
CA LEU A 78 -3.85 3.48 -12.43
C LEU A 78 -3.66 3.68 -13.94
N GLU A 79 -4.67 4.18 -14.64
CA GLU A 79 -4.57 4.50 -16.07
C GLU A 79 -3.51 5.59 -16.32
N ARG A 80 -3.52 6.67 -15.52
CA ARG A 80 -2.51 7.73 -15.60
C ARG A 80 -1.10 7.20 -15.35
N TYR A 81 -0.93 6.30 -14.37
CA TYR A 81 0.33 5.63 -14.11
C TYR A 81 0.79 4.76 -15.28
N GLU A 82 -0.11 3.97 -15.88
CA GLU A 82 0.20 3.12 -17.03
C GLU A 82 0.65 3.96 -18.23
N ARG A 83 -0.05 5.05 -18.55
CA ARG A 83 0.34 5.99 -19.61
C ARG A 83 1.72 6.60 -19.35
N TYR A 84 1.99 7.01 -18.12
CA TYR A 84 3.29 7.58 -17.74
C TYR A 84 4.42 6.54 -17.85
N SER A 85 4.19 5.32 -17.35
CA SER A 85 5.17 4.24 -17.40
C SER A 85 5.49 3.83 -18.84
N GLN A 86 4.50 3.82 -19.75
CA GLN A 86 4.72 3.53 -21.17
C GLN A 86 5.53 4.63 -21.86
N ALA A 87 5.26 5.90 -21.55
CA ALA A 87 6.03 7.03 -22.09
C ALA A 87 7.49 7.04 -21.58
N ASP A 88 7.70 6.75 -20.29
CA ASP A 88 9.03 6.60 -19.69
C ASP A 88 9.79 5.40 -20.30
N MET A 89 9.07 4.32 -20.63
CA MET A 89 9.64 3.16 -21.32
C MET A 89 10.09 3.48 -22.76
N GLN A 90 9.43 4.41 -23.46
CA GLN A 90 9.88 4.87 -24.78
C GLN A 90 11.12 5.79 -24.68
N HIS A 91 11.20 6.63 -23.65
CA HIS A 91 12.39 7.46 -23.38
C HIS A 91 13.60 6.65 -22.91
N THR A 92 13.37 5.55 -22.19
CA THR A 92 14.44 4.63 -21.79
C THR A 92 14.79 3.67 -22.92
N SER A 93 13.86 3.25 -23.78
CA SER A 93 14.16 2.41 -24.95
C SER A 93 15.11 3.11 -25.94
N THR A 94 14.97 4.43 -26.16
CA THR A 94 15.94 5.19 -26.97
C THR A 94 17.32 5.28 -26.32
N TYR A 95 17.41 5.14 -24.99
CA TYR A 95 18.67 5.09 -24.24
C TYR A 95 19.26 3.67 -24.16
N PHE A 96 18.42 2.63 -24.12
CA PHE A 96 18.80 1.22 -23.95
C PHE A 96 18.96 0.45 -25.26
N GLU A 97 18.53 0.99 -26.42
CA GLU A 97 18.95 0.46 -27.73
C GLU A 97 20.48 0.51 -27.92
N SER A 98 21.19 1.28 -27.10
CA SER A 98 22.66 1.26 -27.06
C SER A 98 23.24 0.09 -26.24
N HIS A 99 22.56 -0.42 -25.20
CA HIS A 99 23.12 -1.45 -24.31
C HIS A 99 22.06 -2.44 -23.73
N GLY A 100 21.88 -3.58 -24.40
CA GLY A 100 21.53 -4.90 -23.84
C GLY A 100 20.45 -5.04 -22.75
N SER A 101 19.25 -5.46 -23.17
CA SER A 101 18.09 -6.02 -22.45
C SER A 101 18.24 -6.56 -21.00
N ILE A 102 17.39 -6.10 -20.05
CA ILE A 102 16.98 -6.91 -18.86
C ILE A 102 15.64 -6.53 -18.15
N SER A 103 14.99 -5.38 -18.36
CA SER A 103 14.01 -4.89 -17.34
C SER A 103 12.50 -5.10 -17.60
N THR A 104 12.07 -5.80 -18.65
CA THR A 104 10.63 -5.91 -19.02
C THR A 104 9.80 -6.93 -18.20
N VAL A 105 10.44 -7.68 -17.29
CA VAL A 105 9.82 -8.85 -16.63
C VAL A 105 9.01 -8.51 -15.36
N GLY A 106 9.22 -7.34 -14.75
CA GLY A 106 8.66 -7.03 -13.42
C GLY A 106 7.15 -6.73 -13.37
N HIS A 107 6.63 -5.95 -14.33
CA HIS A 107 5.25 -5.42 -14.27
C HIS A 107 4.18 -6.45 -14.69
N ALA A 108 4.44 -7.22 -15.75
CA ALA A 108 3.54 -8.30 -16.19
C ALA A 108 3.28 -9.34 -15.09
N ASN A 109 4.30 -9.60 -14.25
CA ASN A 109 4.22 -10.54 -13.16
C ASN A 109 3.33 -10.03 -12.00
N LEU A 110 3.36 -8.73 -11.71
CA LEU A 110 2.55 -8.14 -10.65
C LEU A 110 1.06 -8.09 -11.03
N LYS A 111 0.75 -7.67 -12.27
CA LYS A 111 -0.63 -7.65 -12.79
C LYS A 111 -1.26 -9.04 -12.78
N ALA A 112 -0.54 -10.04 -13.33
CA ALA A 112 -0.99 -11.43 -13.32
C ALA A 112 -1.17 -12.00 -11.91
N ARG A 113 -0.30 -11.61 -10.96
CA ARG A 113 -0.38 -12.07 -9.57
C ARG A 113 -1.52 -11.40 -8.80
N ILE A 114 -1.82 -10.14 -9.05
CA ILE A 114 -2.98 -9.44 -8.50
C ILE A 114 -4.27 -10.10 -9.01
N GLU A 115 -4.36 -10.38 -10.30
CA GLU A 115 -5.52 -11.00 -10.94
C GLU A 115 -5.77 -12.43 -10.42
N LEU A 116 -4.70 -13.23 -10.27
CA LEU A 116 -4.79 -14.57 -9.66
C LEU A 116 -5.31 -14.52 -8.22
N LEU A 117 -4.86 -13.56 -7.42
CA LEU A 117 -5.29 -13.39 -6.03
C LEU A 117 -6.76 -12.96 -5.93
N GLN A 118 -7.19 -12.05 -6.81
CA GLN A 118 -8.60 -11.62 -6.91
C GLN A 118 -9.51 -12.78 -7.34
N ASN A 119 -9.06 -13.63 -8.28
CA ASN A 119 -9.80 -14.82 -8.69
C ASN A 119 -9.96 -15.81 -7.54
N LYS A 120 -8.90 -16.07 -6.76
CA LYS A 120 -8.95 -17.00 -5.63
C LYS A 120 -9.89 -16.51 -4.50
N GLN A 121 -10.03 -15.20 -4.32
CA GLN A 121 -10.98 -14.65 -3.35
C GLN A 121 -12.44 -14.73 -3.79
N ARG A 122 -12.72 -14.73 -5.10
CA ARG A 122 -14.08 -14.92 -5.64
C ARG A 122 -14.64 -16.33 -5.36
N TYR A 123 -13.79 -17.35 -5.37
CA TYR A 123 -14.19 -18.73 -5.06
C TYR A 123 -14.37 -19.03 -3.56
N LEU A 124 -14.13 -18.06 -2.68
CA LEU A 124 -14.19 -18.23 -1.21
C LEU A 124 -15.31 -17.43 -0.54
N GLN A 125 -16.20 -16.79 -1.30
CA GLN A 125 -17.42 -16.17 -0.77
C GLN A 125 -18.55 -17.22 -0.80
N PRO A 126 -19.08 -17.69 0.35
CA PRO A 126 -20.29 -18.52 0.35
C PRO A 126 -21.49 -17.67 -0.09
N LEU A 127 -22.43 -18.30 -0.80
CA LEU A 127 -23.77 -17.78 -1.08
C LEU A 127 -24.46 -17.26 0.19
#